data_AF-A0A7C5J6E2-F1
#
_entry.id   AF-A0A7C5J6E2-F1
#
_cell.length_a   1.000
_cell.length_b   1.000
_cell.length_c   1.000
_cell.angle_alpha   90.00
_cell.angle_beta   90.00
_cell.angle_gamma   90.00
#
_symmetry.space_group_name_H-M   'P 1'
#
loop_
_entity.id
_entity.type
_entity.pdbx_description
1 polymer ?
#
loop_
_entity_poly.entity_id
_entity_poly.type
_entity_poly.pdbx_seq_one_letter_code
_entity_poly.pdbx_strand_id
1 'polypeptide(L)'
;KEQQGFAKFMLGMIDAMDMKLTLKSGGELEMEATTPSMSKDKKAKTETKKGTWKAEGETITLSADDKELECKLEEKKLECESGKKKDPPMVFIKQG
;
A
#
# COMPACT_ATOMS: atom_id res chain seq x y z
N LYS A 1 -3.44 -11.65 -28.55
CA LYS A 1 -4.62 -11.97 -27.70
C LYS A 1 -4.24 -12.45 -26.29
N GLU A 2 -3.00 -12.86 -26.03
CA GLU A 2 -2.56 -13.37 -24.71
C GLU A 2 -2.19 -12.27 -23.71
N GLN A 3 -1.68 -11.13 -24.17
CA GLN A 3 -1.30 -9.99 -23.32
C GLN A 3 -2.47 -9.40 -22.49
N GLN A 4 -3.67 -9.36 -23.07
CA GLN A 4 -4.87 -8.88 -22.37
C GLN A 4 -5.33 -9.85 -21.27
N GLY A 5 -5.12 -11.17 -21.46
CA GLY A 5 -5.42 -12.18 -20.45
C GLY A 5 -4.52 -12.06 -19.22
N PHE A 6 -3.21 -11.87 -19.46
CA PHE A 6 -2.25 -11.67 -18.37
C PHE A 6 -2.45 -10.33 -17.64
N ALA A 7 -2.74 -9.25 -18.37
CA ALA A 7 -3.03 -7.95 -17.76
C ALA A 7 -4.29 -8.01 -16.87
N LYS A 8 -5.37 -8.65 -17.34
CA LYS A 8 -6.60 -8.81 -16.55
C LYS A 8 -6.42 -9.71 -15.33
N PHE A 9 -5.59 -10.74 -15.46
CA PHE A 9 -5.20 -11.61 -14.36
C PHE A 9 -4.36 -10.87 -13.31
N MET A 10 -3.36 -10.09 -13.73
CA MET A 10 -2.55 -9.25 -12.85
C MET A 10 -3.39 -8.19 -12.15
N LEU A 11 -4.31 -7.53 -12.87
CA LEU A 11 -5.24 -6.57 -12.28
C LEU A 11 -6.17 -7.24 -11.26
N GLY A 12 -6.71 -8.42 -11.57
CA GLY A 12 -7.52 -9.19 -10.61
C GLY A 12 -6.73 -9.70 -9.40
N MET A 13 -5.42 -9.96 -9.57
CA MET A 13 -4.55 -10.29 -8.46
C MET A 13 -4.28 -9.07 -7.57
N ILE A 14 -4.06 -7.90 -8.15
CA ILE A 14 -3.88 -6.63 -7.41
C ILE A 14 -5.15 -6.27 -6.65
N ASP A 15 -6.34 -6.44 -7.27
CA ASP A 15 -7.63 -6.22 -6.61
C ASP A 15 -7.84 -7.19 -5.43
N ALA A 16 -7.33 -8.42 -5.57
CA ALA A 16 -7.38 -9.43 -4.52
C ALA A 16 -6.23 -9.33 -3.49
N MET A 17 -5.23 -8.46 -3.69
CA MET A 17 -4.18 -8.21 -2.69
C MET A 17 -4.74 -7.30 -1.61
N ASP A 18 -4.77 -7.81 -0.38
CA ASP A 18 -5.10 -6.99 0.78
C ASP A 18 -3.84 -6.22 1.21
N MET A 19 -3.90 -4.89 1.18
CA MET A 19 -2.84 -4.02 1.67
C MET A 19 -3.35 -3.24 2.87
N LYS A 20 -2.70 -3.43 4.01
CA LYS A 20 -3.04 -2.76 5.26
C LYS A 20 -1.87 -1.93 5.73
N LEU A 21 -2.12 -0.63 5.91
CA LEU A 21 -1.16 0.32 6.46
C LEU A 21 -1.56 0.69 7.89
N THR A 22 -0.72 0.35 8.86
CA THR A 22 -0.93 0.70 10.28
C THR A 22 0.06 1.76 10.71
N LEU A 23 -0.42 2.97 10.98
CA LEU A 23 0.36 4.06 11.58
C LEU A 23 0.22 3.97 13.11
N LYS A 24 1.26 3.52 13.81
CA LYS A 24 1.28 3.41 15.27
C LYS A 24 1.71 4.74 15.91
N SER A 25 1.11 5.07 17.04
CA SER A 25 1.52 6.21 17.87
C SER A 25 2.99 6.04 18.28
N GLY A 26 3.81 7.07 18.05
CA GLY A 26 5.26 7.01 18.24
C GLY A 26 6.07 7.04 16.93
N GLY A 27 5.40 7.17 15.79
CA GLY A 27 6.08 7.30 14.48
C GLY A 27 6.52 5.97 13.90
N GLU A 28 5.98 4.85 14.37
CA GLU A 28 6.20 3.52 13.79
C GLU A 28 5.12 3.19 12.75
N LEU A 29 5.53 2.64 11.63
CA LEU A 29 4.66 2.23 10.53
C LEU A 29 4.81 0.73 10.28
N GLU A 30 3.68 0.06 10.04
CA GLU A 30 3.62 -1.36 9.71
C GLU A 30 2.74 -1.54 8.48
N MET A 31 3.33 -1.97 7.37
CA MET A 31 2.61 -2.33 6.15
C MET A 31 2.47 -3.85 6.10
N GLU A 32 1.25 -4.35 6.00
CA GLU A 32 0.97 -5.75 5.73
C GLU A 32 0.44 -5.87 4.30
N ALA A 33 1.10 -6.68 3.48
CA ALA A 33 0.63 -7.02 2.14
C ALA A 33 0.33 -8.52 2.10
N THR A 34 -0.95 -8.86 1.97
CA THR A 34 -1.40 -10.24 1.83
C THR A 34 -1.66 -10.54 0.37
N THR A 35 -0.79 -11.36 -0.22
CA THR A 35 -0.98 -11.90 -1.56
C THR A 35 -1.83 -13.16 -1.49
N PRO A 36 -3.02 -13.18 -2.10
CA PRO A 36 -3.82 -14.39 -2.18
C PRO A 36 -3.08 -15.41 -3.04
N SER A 37 -3.08 -16.67 -2.61
CA SER A 37 -2.50 -17.72 -3.43
C SER A 37 -3.50 -18.16 -4.50
N MET A 38 -3.04 -18.25 -5.75
CA MET A 38 -3.84 -18.77 -6.86
C MET A 38 -3.85 -20.30 -6.94
N SER A 39 -3.02 -20.96 -6.12
CA SER A 39 -2.97 -22.42 -6.03
C SER A 39 -3.84 -22.89 -4.86
N LYS A 40 -4.73 -23.85 -5.10
CA LYS A 40 -5.61 -24.44 -4.08
C LYS A 40 -4.85 -25.03 -2.87
N ASP A 41 -3.58 -25.37 -3.06
CA ASP A 41 -2.73 -26.01 -2.05
C ASP A 41 -1.79 -25.05 -1.30
N LYS A 42 -1.82 -23.74 -1.60
CA LYS A 42 -0.96 -22.76 -0.92
C LYS A 42 -1.80 -21.72 -0.18
N LYS A 43 -1.41 -21.44 1.06
CA LYS A 43 -2.00 -20.35 1.85
C LYS A 43 -1.59 -19.00 1.27
N ALA A 44 -2.43 -17.98 1.48
CA ALA A 44 -2.07 -16.59 1.21
C ALA A 44 -0.76 -16.25 1.94
N LYS A 45 0.10 -15.47 1.28
CA LYS A 45 1.37 -15.04 1.86
C LYS A 45 1.21 -13.62 2.35
N THR A 46 1.36 -13.41 3.66
CA THR A 46 1.43 -12.07 4.24
C THR A 46 2.89 -11.68 4.40
N GLU A 47 3.25 -10.52 3.87
CA GLU A 47 4.55 -9.90 4.09
C GLU A 47 4.34 -8.62 4.90
N THR A 48 4.97 -8.56 6.07
CA THR A 48 4.94 -7.40 6.94
C THR A 48 6.23 -6.62 6.77
N LYS A 49 6.11 -5.34 6.45
CA LYS A 49 7.21 -4.38 6.40
C LYS A 49 7.05 -3.38 7.52
N LYS A 50 8.15 -3.10 8.21
CA LYS A 50 8.20 -2.06 9.24
C LYS A 50 8.96 -0.85 8.71
N GLY A 51 8.52 0.31 9.14
CA GLY A 51 9.11 1.59 8.80
C GLY A 51 8.76 2.61 9.86
N THR A 52 8.96 3.86 9.52
CA THR A 52 8.59 5.00 10.35
C THR A 52 7.65 5.92 9.59
N TRP A 53 6.90 6.73 10.31
CA TRP A 53 6.12 7.80 9.72
C TRP A 53 6.22 9.06 10.56
N LYS A 54 6.06 10.20 9.90
CA LYS A 54 5.98 11.51 10.54
C LYS A 54 4.80 12.27 9.96
N ALA A 55 4.09 13.02 10.80
CA ALA A 55 3.11 13.99 10.34
C ALA A 55 3.60 15.41 10.62
N GLU A 56 3.56 16.24 9.60
CA GLU A 56 3.87 17.67 9.64
C GLU A 56 2.64 18.42 9.10
N GLY A 57 1.71 18.74 9.99
CA GLY A 57 0.43 19.33 9.62
C GLY A 57 -0.44 18.36 8.82
N GLU A 58 -0.74 18.70 7.57
CA GLU A 58 -1.56 17.90 6.65
C GLU A 58 -0.73 16.89 5.84
N THR A 59 0.60 16.98 5.92
CA THR A 59 1.53 16.09 5.23
C THR A 59 1.98 14.96 6.16
N ILE A 60 1.99 13.74 5.64
CA ILE A 60 2.49 12.54 6.30
C ILE A 60 3.60 11.95 5.44
N THR A 61 4.79 11.82 5.99
CA THR A 61 5.92 11.15 5.34
C THR A 61 6.04 9.73 5.88
N LEU A 62 5.98 8.74 4.99
CA LEU A 62 6.18 7.33 5.30
C LEU A 62 7.58 6.92 4.85
N SER A 63 8.38 6.34 5.73
CA SER A 63 9.75 5.91 5.45
C SER A 63 9.87 4.40 5.68
N ALA A 64 10.13 3.61 4.64
CA ALA A 64 10.37 2.17 4.74
C ALA A 64 11.33 1.68 3.66
N ASP A 65 12.25 0.78 4.00
CA ASP A 65 13.24 0.20 3.05
C ASP A 65 13.95 1.28 2.18
N ASP A 66 14.48 2.33 2.81
CA ASP A 66 15.15 3.47 2.17
C ASP A 66 14.29 4.27 1.17
N LYS A 67 12.97 4.07 1.18
CA LYS A 67 12.01 4.85 0.41
C LYS A 67 11.21 5.75 1.32
N GLU A 68 11.19 7.04 0.97
CA GLU A 68 10.25 8.00 1.53
C GLU A 68 9.10 8.23 0.56
N LEU A 69 7.88 8.17 1.09
CA LEU A 69 6.63 8.46 0.41
C LEU A 69 5.98 9.63 1.12
N GLU A 70 5.76 10.71 0.38
CA GLU A 70 4.98 11.84 0.88
C GLU A 70 3.50 11.55 0.62
N CYS A 71 2.70 11.68 1.67
CA CYS A 71 1.28 11.46 1.64
C CYS A 71 0.53 12.67 2.21
N LYS A 72 -0.66 12.95 1.73
CA LYS A 72 -1.53 14.00 2.27
C LYS A 72 -2.70 13.36 2.99
N LEU A 73 -2.96 13.82 4.20
CA LEU A 73 -4.11 13.39 4.98
C LEU A 73 -5.29 14.32 4.67
N GLU A 74 -6.26 13.83 3.89
CA GLU A 74 -7.51 14.51 3.60
C GLU A 74 -8.67 13.83 4.33
N GLU A 75 -9.11 14.43 5.44
CA GLU A 75 -10.21 13.98 6.34
C GLU A 75 -10.11 12.54 6.87
N LYS A 76 -10.31 11.55 5.99
CA LYS A 76 -10.30 10.10 6.26
C LYS A 76 -9.51 9.33 5.20
N LYS A 77 -8.81 10.01 4.31
CA LYS A 77 -8.01 9.44 3.23
C LYS A 77 -6.57 9.89 3.39
N LEU A 78 -5.66 8.98 3.07
CA LEU A 78 -4.24 9.24 2.99
C LEU A 78 -3.83 9.02 1.55
N GLU A 79 -3.51 10.10 0.84
CA GLU A 79 -3.14 10.06 -0.58
C GLU A 79 -1.63 10.16 -0.70
N CYS A 80 -0.97 9.08 -1.11
CA CYS A 80 0.48 8.99 -1.23
C CYS A 80 0.91 9.15 -2.69
N GLU A 81 1.78 10.14 -2.94
CA GLU A 81 2.40 10.35 -4.24
C GLU A 81 3.77 9.67 -4.28
N SER A 82 3.92 8.62 -5.09
CA SER A 82 5.24 8.15 -5.48
C SER A 82 5.76 9.12 -6.53
N GLY A 83 6.85 9.85 -6.30
CA GLY A 83 7.35 11.01 -7.09
C GLY A 83 7.54 10.88 -8.62
N LYS A 84 7.01 9.85 -9.27
CA LYS A 84 6.83 9.73 -10.72
C LYS A 84 5.40 10.15 -11.09
N LYS A 85 5.25 11.26 -11.82
CA LYS A 85 3.98 11.83 -12.33
C LYS A 85 3.08 10.91 -13.19
N LYS A 86 3.47 9.65 -13.42
CA LYS A 86 2.75 8.68 -14.25
C LYS A 86 2.20 7.49 -13.47
N ASP A 87 2.57 7.33 -12.21
CA ASP A 87 2.00 6.28 -11.36
C ASP A 87 0.70 6.80 -10.72
N PRO A 88 -0.38 6.01 -10.71
CA PRO A 88 -1.61 6.40 -10.03
C PRO A 88 -1.34 6.61 -8.53
N PRO A 89 -1.94 7.65 -7.91
CA PRO A 89 -1.74 7.91 -6.49
C PRO A 89 -2.24 6.74 -5.66
N MET A 90 -1.49 6.38 -4.63
CA MET A 90 -1.92 5.34 -3.67
C MET A 90 -2.83 5.99 -2.65
N VAL A 91 -4.11 5.65 -2.66
CA VAL A 91 -5.11 6.21 -1.74
C VAL A 91 -5.46 5.16 -0.68
N PHE A 92 -5.13 5.44 0.58
CA PHE A 92 -5.51 4.61 1.71
C PHE A 92 -6.71 5.26 2.43
N ILE A 93 -7.80 4.53 2.57
CA ILE A 93 -8.98 5.01 3.31
C ILE A 93 -8.85 4.51 4.75
N LYS A 94 -8.92 5.41 5.72
CA LYS A 94 -8.94 5.07 7.15
C LYS A 94 -10.16 4.21 7.44
N GLN A 95 -9.92 2.94 7.77
CA GLN A 95 -10.97 2.10 8.36
C GLN A 95 -11.15 2.54 9.82
N GLY A 96 -12.38 2.95 10.13
CA GLY A 96 -12.79 3.48 11.44
C GLY A 96 -13.01 2.39 12.47
#